data_AF-K7MS41-F1
#
_entry.id   AF-K7MS41-F1
#
_cell.length_a   1.000
_cell.length_b   1.000
_cell.length_c   1.000
_cell.angle_alpha   90.00
_cell.angle_beta   90.00
_cell.angle_gamma   90.00
#
_symmetry.space_group_name_H-M   'P 1'
#
loop_
_entity.id
_entity.type
_entity.pdbx_description
1 polymer ?
#
loop_
_entity_poly.entity_id
_entity_poly.type
_entity_poly.pdbx_seq_one_letter_code
_entity_poly.pdbx_strand_id
1 'polypeptide(L)'
;MVVINLLSLSYAEVTNSGSLTLEIVQQKKWKELELICKKSHVEIPSREEMNNIINLINSGEIDHYDLLLSMDEQISRSKEEASSRKAIMEKVEKWKLACDEERWLEEYSRRSSQKLETCQMCSYNGQQNARYTHI
;
A
#
# COMPACT_ATOMS: atom_id res chain seq x y z
N MET A 1 -23.09 -12.09 -22.04
CA MET A 1 -21.70 -12.16 -21.57
C MET A 1 -21.72 -12.79 -20.19
N VAL A 2 -21.46 -14.10 -20.13
CA VAL A 2 -21.52 -14.90 -18.90
C VAL A 2 -20.32 -14.51 -18.03
N VAL A 3 -20.48 -13.47 -17.23
CA VAL A 3 -19.59 -13.24 -16.09
C VAL A 3 -20.11 -14.17 -15.00
N ILE A 4 -19.73 -15.44 -15.05
CA ILE A 4 -19.85 -16.31 -13.88
C ILE A 4 -18.99 -15.66 -12.82
N ASN A 5 -19.66 -14.99 -11.90
CA ASN A 5 -19.03 -14.36 -10.76
C ASN A 5 -18.54 -15.50 -9.88
N LEU A 6 -17.22 -15.75 -9.91
CA LEU A 6 -16.55 -16.73 -9.04
C LEU A 6 -16.72 -16.44 -7.54
N LEU A 7 -17.40 -15.35 -7.19
CA LEU A 7 -17.80 -14.97 -5.84
C LEU A 7 -19.09 -15.65 -5.35
N SER A 8 -19.80 -16.41 -6.19
CA SER A 8 -21.10 -17.03 -5.86
C SER A 8 -21.04 -18.55 -5.60
N LEU A 9 -19.87 -19.18 -5.69
CA LEU A 9 -19.74 -20.61 -5.35
C LEU A 9 -20.02 -20.77 -3.86
N SER A 10 -21.11 -21.48 -3.55
CA SER A 10 -21.40 -21.83 -2.16
C SER A 10 -20.26 -22.70 -1.63
N TYR A 11 -19.90 -22.51 -0.37
CA TYR A 11 -18.79 -23.22 0.29
C TYR A 11 -18.81 -24.74 0.06
N ALA A 12 -20.02 -25.32 -0.02
CA ALA A 12 -20.27 -26.74 -0.21
C ALA A 12 -19.88 -27.27 -1.60
N GLU A 13 -19.82 -26.42 -2.63
CA GLU A 13 -19.38 -26.84 -3.97
C GLU A 13 -17.85 -26.93 -4.06
N VAL A 14 -17.15 -26.07 -3.30
CA VAL A 14 -15.68 -26.02 -3.32
C VAL A 14 -15.10 -27.27 -2.66
N THR A 15 -15.65 -27.72 -1.53
CA THR A 15 -15.17 -28.93 -0.81
C THR A 15 -15.44 -30.23 -1.57
N ASN A 16 -16.44 -30.26 -2.44
CA ASN A 16 -16.79 -31.43 -3.26
C ASN A 16 -16.16 -31.42 -4.66
N SER A 17 -15.65 -30.27 -5.11
CA SER A 17 -15.01 -30.15 -6.43
C SER A 17 -13.52 -30.48 -6.33
N GLY A 18 -12.99 -31.22 -7.32
CA GLY A 18 -11.63 -31.76 -7.29
C GLY A 18 -10.53 -30.73 -6.97
N SER A 19 -9.40 -31.24 -6.46
CA SER A 19 -8.24 -30.52 -5.91
C SER A 19 -7.91 -29.16 -6.53
N LEU A 20 -7.96 -29.02 -7.87
CA LEU A 20 -7.66 -27.77 -8.58
C LEU A 20 -8.58 -26.60 -8.18
N THR A 21 -9.88 -26.83 -7.97
CA THR A 21 -10.82 -25.76 -7.61
C THR A 21 -10.56 -25.25 -6.19
N LEU A 22 -10.27 -26.18 -5.26
CA LEU A 22 -9.89 -25.87 -3.89
C LEU A 22 -8.60 -25.02 -3.86
N GLU A 23 -7.60 -25.41 -4.64
CA GLU A 23 -6.33 -24.68 -4.73
C GLU A 23 -6.53 -23.26 -5.28
N ILE A 24 -7.35 -23.09 -6.31
CA ILE A 24 -7.69 -21.76 -6.86
C ILE A 24 -8.38 -20.89 -5.81
N VAL A 25 -9.31 -21.43 -5.04
CA VAL A 25 -10.03 -20.69 -3.99
C VAL A 25 -9.08 -20.28 -2.87
N GLN A 26 -8.20 -21.17 -2.42
CA GLN A 26 -7.18 -20.87 -1.42
C GLN A 26 -6.24 -19.76 -1.90
N GLN A 27 -5.74 -19.84 -3.14
CA GLN A 27 -4.88 -18.79 -3.69
C GLN A 27 -5.58 -17.42 -3.74
N LYS A 28 -6.88 -17.38 -4.04
CA LYS A 28 -7.65 -16.14 -4.06
C LYS A 28 -7.81 -15.54 -2.67
N LYS A 29 -8.20 -16.35 -1.68
CA LYS A 29 -8.32 -15.89 -0.29
C LYS A 29 -6.98 -15.39 0.25
N TRP A 30 -5.88 -16.05 -0.12
CA TRP A 30 -4.55 -15.59 0.25
C TRP A 30 -4.16 -14.25 -0.37
N LYS A 31 -4.42 -14.06 -1.67
CA LYS A 31 -4.18 -12.76 -2.32
C LYS A 31 -5.03 -11.65 -1.69
N GLU A 32 -6.26 -11.95 -1.29
CA GLU A 32 -7.12 -11.00 -0.59
C GLU A 32 -6.51 -10.60 0.78
N LEU A 33 -6.09 -11.59 1.57
CA LEU A 33 -5.46 -11.37 2.86
C LEU A 33 -4.17 -10.56 2.74
N GLU A 34 -3.29 -10.91 1.79
CA GLU A 34 -2.04 -10.20 1.51
C GLU A 34 -2.29 -8.73 1.15
N LEU A 35 -3.27 -8.48 0.27
CA LEU A 35 -3.63 -7.12 -0.15
C LEU A 35 -4.12 -6.27 1.03
N ILE A 36 -4.94 -6.85 1.91
CA ILE A 36 -5.48 -6.15 3.09
C ILE A 36 -4.34 -5.83 4.05
N CYS A 37 -3.54 -6.82 4.44
CA CYS A 37 -2.42 -6.64 5.37
C CYS A 37 -1.41 -5.62 4.85
N LYS A 38 -1.06 -5.68 3.56
CA LYS A 38 -0.14 -4.72 2.92
C LYS A 38 -0.69 -3.29 2.98
N LYS A 39 -1.98 -3.11 2.70
CA LYS A 39 -2.62 -1.79 2.72
C LYS A 39 -2.79 -1.23 4.13
N SER A 40 -3.04 -2.11 5.11
CA SER A 40 -3.20 -1.71 6.52
C SER A 40 -1.89 -1.63 7.29
N HIS A 41 -0.75 -1.93 6.65
CA HIS A 41 0.56 -2.06 7.30
C HIS A 41 0.51 -3.02 8.51
N VAL A 42 -0.19 -4.14 8.34
CA VAL A 42 -0.23 -5.26 9.28
C VAL A 42 0.70 -6.35 8.75
N GLU A 43 1.31 -7.10 9.67
CA GLU A 43 2.17 -8.22 9.32
C GLU A 43 1.41 -9.24 8.47
N ILE A 44 2.02 -9.62 7.35
CA ILE A 44 1.46 -10.61 6.43
C ILE A 44 1.95 -11.97 6.95
N PRO A 45 1.05 -12.93 7.27
CA PRO A 45 1.49 -14.27 7.63
C PRO A 45 2.33 -14.86 6.49
N SER A 46 3.42 -15.53 6.84
CA SER A 46 4.41 -15.96 5.86
C SER A 46 3.84 -17.02 4.90
N ARG A 47 4.33 -17.01 3.66
CA ARG A 47 3.92 -18.01 2.68
C ARG A 47 4.34 -19.44 3.08
N GLU A 48 5.39 -19.56 3.87
CA GLU A 48 5.85 -20.83 4.44
C GLU A 48 4.87 -21.37 5.49
N GLU A 49 4.37 -20.52 6.38
CA GLU A 49 3.35 -20.92 7.37
C GLU A 49 2.10 -21.48 6.70
N MET A 50 1.60 -20.85 5.64
CA MET A 50 0.45 -21.42 4.93
C MET A 50 0.77 -22.60 4.02
N ASN A 51 1.96 -22.68 3.43
CA ASN A 51 2.36 -23.93 2.75
C ASN A 51 2.40 -25.10 3.75
N ASN A 52 2.84 -24.87 4.99
CA ASN A 52 2.79 -25.88 6.05
C ASN A 52 1.36 -26.29 6.36
N ILE A 53 0.43 -25.34 6.47
CA ILE A 53 -1.00 -25.64 6.68
C ILE A 53 -1.56 -26.44 5.50
N ILE A 54 -1.22 -26.07 4.26
CA ILE A 54 -1.64 -26.82 3.06
C ILE A 54 -1.10 -28.25 3.07
N ASN A 55 0.15 -28.44 3.51
CA ASN A 55 0.74 -29.78 3.60
C ASN A 55 0.05 -30.66 4.65
N LEU A 56 -0.32 -30.11 5.81
CA LEU A 56 -1.08 -30.82 6.84
C LEU A 56 -2.47 -31.26 6.34
N ILE A 57 -3.04 -30.53 5.38
CA ILE A 57 -4.31 -30.90 4.73
C ILE A 57 -4.10 -32.00 3.71
N ASN A 58 -3.05 -31.91 2.90
CA ASN A 58 -2.71 -32.96 1.94
C ASN A 58 -2.38 -34.29 2.64
N SER A 59 -1.92 -34.26 3.89
CA SER A 59 -1.78 -35.45 4.75
C SER A 59 -3.08 -35.92 5.40
N GLY A 60 -4.18 -35.18 5.23
CA GLY A 60 -5.50 -35.49 5.79
C GLY A 60 -5.67 -35.15 7.27
N GLU A 61 -4.76 -34.36 7.84
CA GLU A 61 -4.78 -34.01 9.26
C GLU A 61 -5.74 -32.84 9.56
N ILE A 62 -6.01 -32.00 8.54
CA ILE A 62 -6.94 -30.87 8.62
C ILE A 62 -7.90 -30.99 7.43
N ASP A 63 -9.21 -30.84 7.68
CA ASP A 63 -10.22 -30.87 6.62
C ASP A 63 -10.19 -29.59 5.76
N HIS A 64 -10.52 -29.73 4.47
CA HIS A 64 -10.55 -28.61 3.54
C HIS A 64 -11.56 -27.52 3.93
N TYR A 65 -12.69 -27.90 4.53
CA TYR A 65 -13.69 -26.96 5.02
C TYR A 65 -13.13 -26.10 6.16
N ASP A 66 -12.47 -26.74 7.12
CA ASP A 66 -11.89 -26.07 8.29
C ASP A 66 -10.77 -25.10 7.88
N LEU A 67 -9.96 -25.46 6.87
CA LEU A 67 -8.98 -24.52 6.30
C LEU A 67 -9.67 -23.28 5.78
N LEU A 68 -10.61 -23.44 4.87
CA LEU A 68 -11.26 -22.29 4.24
C LEU A 68 -11.88 -21.39 5.30
N LEU A 69 -12.49 -22.00 6.34
CA LEU A 69 -13.11 -21.27 7.44
C LEU A 69 -12.07 -20.45 8.20
N SER A 70 -10.92 -21.05 8.52
CA SER A 70 -9.81 -20.34 9.17
C SER A 70 -9.26 -19.18 8.33
N MET A 71 -9.24 -19.33 7.00
CA MET A 71 -8.81 -18.27 6.09
C MET A 71 -9.82 -17.12 6.07
N ASP A 72 -11.12 -17.43 6.08
CA ASP A 72 -12.18 -16.42 6.20
C ASP A 72 -12.12 -15.67 7.52
N GLU A 73 -11.88 -16.37 8.62
CA GLU A 73 -11.66 -15.73 9.92
C GLU A 73 -10.43 -14.82 9.92
N GLN A 74 -9.31 -15.27 9.34
CA GLN A 74 -8.11 -14.43 9.21
C GLN A 74 -8.38 -13.20 8.36
N ILE A 75 -9.06 -13.34 7.22
CA ILE A 75 -9.47 -12.21 6.38
C ILE A 75 -10.36 -11.26 7.17
N SER A 76 -11.34 -11.77 7.93
CA SER A 76 -12.24 -10.95 8.73
C SER A 76 -11.48 -10.15 9.79
N ARG A 77 -10.57 -10.79 10.54
CA ARG A 77 -9.72 -10.11 11.53
C ARG A 77 -8.83 -9.06 10.88
N SER A 78 -8.22 -9.36 9.73
CA SER A 78 -7.40 -8.38 9.01
C SER A 78 -8.23 -7.20 8.47
N LYS A 79 -9.49 -7.42 8.07
CA LYS A 79 -10.41 -6.34 7.68
C LYS A 79 -10.79 -5.46 8.87
N GLU A 80 -11.02 -6.06 10.02
CA GLU A 80 -11.30 -5.33 11.26
C GLU A 80 -10.10 -4.48 11.69
N GLU A 81 -8.90 -5.06 11.71
CA GLU A 81 -7.66 -4.34 12.03
C GLU A 81 -7.34 -3.25 11.00
N ALA A 82 -7.58 -3.51 9.71
CA ALA A 82 -7.47 -2.47 8.68
C ALA A 82 -8.45 -1.31 8.93
N SER A 83 -9.65 -1.61 9.39
CA SER A 83 -10.67 -0.61 9.71
C SER A 83 -10.32 0.18 10.97
N SER A 84 -9.78 -0.48 12.00
CA SER A 84 -9.34 0.16 13.25
C SER A 84 -8.20 1.16 13.01
N ARG A 85 -7.27 0.85 12.10
CA ARG A 85 -6.11 1.70 11.76
C ARG A 85 -6.41 2.80 10.75
N LYS A 86 -7.58 2.77 10.09
CA LYS A 86 -7.91 3.67 8.96
C LYS A 86 -7.67 5.15 9.29
N ALA A 87 -8.15 5.61 10.44
CA ALA A 87 -8.02 7.01 10.83
C ALA A 87 -6.57 7.46 11.04
N ILE A 88 -5.71 6.56 11.53
CA ILE A 88 -4.28 6.84 11.71
C ILE A 88 -3.59 6.88 10.35
N MET A 89 -3.83 5.90 9.48
CA MET A 89 -3.22 5.88 8.15
C MET A 89 -3.63 7.08 7.29
N GLU A 90 -4.88 7.54 7.39
CA GLU A 90 -5.30 8.78 6.72
C GLU A 90 -4.54 10.02 7.23
N LYS A 91 -4.18 10.06 8.52
CA LYS A 91 -3.35 11.14 9.07
C LYS A 91 -1.90 11.02 8.62
N VAL A 92 -1.35 9.80 8.56
CA VAL A 92 0.01 9.55 8.06
C VAL A 92 0.15 9.99 6.61
N GLU A 93 -0.81 9.66 5.75
CA GLU A 93 -0.77 10.05 4.34
C GLU A 93 -0.88 11.58 4.17
N LYS A 94 -1.76 12.23 4.95
CA LYS A 94 -1.85 13.70 4.97
C LYS A 94 -0.55 14.35 5.45
N TRP A 95 0.07 13.80 6.48
CA TRP A 95 1.34 14.30 6.99
C TRP A 95 2.46 14.17 5.96
N LYS A 96 2.55 13.02 5.27
CA LYS A 96 3.51 12.80 4.19
C LYS A 96 3.37 13.84 3.07
N LEU A 97 2.13 14.08 2.62
CA LEU A 97 1.86 15.11 1.59
C LEU A 97 2.21 16.53 2.09
N ALA A 98 1.95 16.83 3.36
CA ALA A 98 2.33 18.12 3.94
C ALA A 98 3.85 18.32 4.00
N CYS A 99 4.61 17.26 4.32
CA CYS A 99 6.07 17.30 4.28
C CYS A 99 6.61 17.47 2.85
N ASP A 100 6.00 16.79 1.87
CA ASP A 100 6.38 16.96 0.46
C ASP A 100 6.13 18.41 -0.01
N GLU A 101 5.00 19.00 0.38
CA GLU A 101 4.66 20.41 0.09
C GLU A 101 5.61 21.39 0.80
N GLU A 102 5.93 21.16 2.08
CA GLU A 102 6.87 21.98 2.83
C GLU A 102 8.25 22.00 2.15
N ARG A 103 8.75 20.82 1.77
CA ARG A 103 10.00 20.71 1.01
C ARG A 103 9.93 21.46 -0.32
N TRP A 104 8.81 21.38 -1.04
CA TRP A 104 8.62 22.11 -2.28
C TRP A 104 8.65 23.64 -2.07
N LEU A 105 7.99 24.13 -1.01
CA LEU A 105 7.97 25.55 -0.64
C LEU A 105 9.34 26.07 -0.21
N GLU A 106 10.14 25.27 0.52
CA GLU A 106 11.51 25.60 0.88
C GLU A 106 12.40 25.76 -0.38
N GLU A 107 12.31 24.81 -1.31
CA GLU A 107 13.05 24.86 -2.56
C GLU A 107 12.65 26.06 -3.42
N TYR A 108 11.36 26.37 -3.47
CA TYR A 108 10.83 27.54 -4.17
C TYR A 108 11.31 28.85 -3.55
N SER A 109 11.25 28.97 -2.22
CA SER A 109 11.68 30.15 -1.48
C SER A 109 13.17 30.41 -1.67
N ARG A 110 14.00 29.37 -1.55
CA ARG A 110 15.45 29.46 -1.81
C ARG A 110 15.76 29.94 -3.22
N ARG A 111 15.07 29.40 -4.24
CA ARG A 111 15.23 29.84 -5.64
C ARG A 111 14.81 31.28 -5.86
N SER A 112 13.76 31.71 -5.18
CA SER A 112 13.24 33.08 -5.27
C SER A 112 14.21 34.08 -4.63
N SER A 113 14.74 33.77 -3.44
CA SER A 113 15.77 34.59 -2.79
C SER A 113 17.04 34.69 -3.63
N GLN A 114 17.52 33.57 -4.18
CA GLN A 114 18.71 33.57 -5.03
C GLN A 114 18.56 34.41 -6.30
N LYS A 115 17.35 34.41 -6.92
CA LYS A 115 17.05 35.28 -8.07
C LYS A 115 17.07 36.76 -7.68
N LEU A 116 16.52 37.12 -6.52
CA LEU A 116 16.51 38.50 -6.04
C LEU A 116 17.94 39.00 -5.75
N GLU A 117 18.74 38.19 -5.05
CA GLU A 117 20.14 38.50 -4.75
C GLU A 117 20.95 38.69 -6.05
N THR A 118 20.74 37.81 -7.03
CA THR A 118 21.39 37.93 -8.34
C THR A 118 20.99 39.24 -9.03
N CYS A 119 19.71 39.61 -9.02
CA CYS A 119 19.24 40.85 -9.62
C CYS A 119 19.80 42.09 -8.91
N GLN A 120 19.88 42.08 -7.58
CA GLN A 120 20.46 43.16 -6.79
C GLN A 120 21.95 43.33 -7.09
N MET A 121 22.70 42.22 -7.17
CA MET A 121 24.11 42.24 -7.54
C MET A 121 24.34 42.80 -8.95
N CYS A 122 23.53 42.41 -9.94
CA CYS A 122 23.61 42.97 -11.29
C CYS A 122 23.34 44.48 -11.29
N SER A 123 22.32 44.95 -10.56
CA SER A 123 22.02 46.38 -10.44
C SER A 123 23.16 47.16 -9.79
N TYR A 124 23.72 46.64 -8.70
CA TYR A 124 24.83 47.29 -7.99
C TYR A 124 26.08 47.42 -8.88
N ASN A 125 26.44 46.34 -9.59
CA ASN A 125 27.57 46.35 -10.52
C ASN A 125 27.35 47.33 -11.69
N GLY A 126 26.13 47.42 -12.22
CA GLY A 126 25.76 48.40 -13.24
C GLY A 126 25.96 49.84 -12.74
N GLN A 127 25.53 50.15 -11.51
CA GLN A 127 25.72 51.46 -10.90
C GLN A 127 27.20 51.79 -10.66
N GLN A 128 27.99 50.81 -10.20
CA GLN A 128 29.43 50.98 -10.00
C GLN A 128 30.15 51.24 -11.32
N ASN A 129 29.87 50.44 -12.36
CA ASN A 129 30.49 50.64 -13.68
C ASN A 129 30.14 52.02 -14.26
N ALA A 130 28.88 52.46 -14.14
CA ALA A 130 28.46 53.79 -14.58
C ALA A 130 29.23 54.91 -13.85
N ARG A 131 29.52 54.74 -12.55
CA ARG A 131 30.34 55.69 -11.79
C ARG A 131 31.80 55.73 -12.27
N TYR A 132 32.39 54.59 -12.59
CA TYR A 132 33.77 54.52 -13.08
C TYR A 132 33.93 55.07 -14.50
N THR A 133 32.91 54.95 -15.37
CA THR A 133 32.97 55.49 -16.75
C THR A 133 32.88 57.02 -16.83
N HIS A 134 32.61 57.71 -15.72
CA HIS A 134 32.54 59.17 -15.65
C HIS A 134 33.81 59.82 -15.07
N ILE A 135 34.88 59.05 -14.83
CA ILE A 135 36.22 59.51 -14.46
C ILE A 135 37.13 59.37 -15.66
#